data_AF-A0A679KC03-F1
#
_entry.id   AF-A0A679KC03-F1
#
_cell.length_a   1.000
_cell.length_b   1.000
_cell.length_c   1.000
_cell.angle_alpha   90.00
_cell.angle_beta   90.00
_cell.angle_gamma   90.00
#
_symmetry.space_group_name_H-M   'P 1'
#
loop_
_entity.id
_entity.type
_entity.pdbx_description
1 polymer ?
#
loop_
_entity_poly.entity_id
_entity_poly.type
_entity_poly.pdbx_seq_one_letter_code
_entity_poly.pdbx_strand_id
1 'polypeptide(L)'
;MSKFSAALVAALLLAPAAYAADQKMAAPDIKKNLEAAASDPAKVKAYCSMSKKMDEIGDDEKKAEAAGDEIDGYFKTLGDDFENAWDAGQDAADGSPEATAMDESVAALDAKCK
;
A
#
# COMPACT_ATOMS: atom_id res chain seq x y z
N MET A 1 60.91 30.75 -4.69
CA MET A 1 60.11 31.90 -4.20
C MET A 1 58.64 31.55 -4.36
N SER A 2 57.84 31.89 -3.34
CA SER A 2 56.35 31.85 -3.27
C SER A 2 55.70 30.45 -3.29
N LYS A 3 55.18 29.90 -2.19
CA LYS A 3 54.14 30.34 -1.21
C LYS A 3 52.71 29.99 -1.68
N PHE A 4 51.93 29.51 -0.71
CA PHE A 4 50.45 29.38 -0.66
C PHE A 4 49.88 28.12 -1.34
N SER A 5 48.93 27.36 -0.80
CA SER A 5 48.27 27.33 0.52
C SER A 5 47.55 25.97 0.60
N ALA A 6 47.41 25.43 1.81
CA ALA A 6 46.43 24.41 2.12
C ALA A 6 45.01 24.91 1.80
N ALA A 7 44.21 24.09 1.14
CA ALA A 7 42.76 24.25 1.08
C ALA A 7 42.12 22.86 0.99
N LEU A 8 41.76 22.37 2.16
CA LEU A 8 40.91 21.22 2.39
C LEU A 8 39.46 21.71 2.21
N VAL A 9 38.78 21.30 1.14
CA VAL A 9 37.31 21.38 1.04
C VAL A 9 36.80 20.08 0.44
N ALA A 10 36.07 19.37 1.29
CA ALA A 10 35.29 18.20 0.97
C ALA A 10 34.32 18.49 -0.18
N ALA A 11 34.39 17.66 -1.22
CA ALA A 11 33.31 17.49 -2.20
C ALA A 11 33.09 15.99 -2.43
N LEU A 12 32.95 15.25 -1.34
CA LEU A 12 32.11 14.05 -1.33
C LEU A 12 30.66 14.54 -1.20
N LEU A 13 29.73 13.84 -1.86
CA LEU A 13 28.28 14.10 -1.90
C LEU A 13 27.77 14.86 -3.14
N LEU A 14 28.07 14.32 -4.32
CA LEU A 14 27.13 14.31 -5.44
C LEU A 14 26.79 12.86 -5.79
N ALA A 15 26.42 12.07 -4.78
CA ALA A 15 25.49 10.99 -5.02
C ALA A 15 24.10 11.63 -4.93
N PRO A 16 23.21 11.50 -5.92
CA PRO A 16 21.80 11.73 -5.65
C PRO A 16 21.48 10.84 -4.47
N ALA A 17 21.08 11.45 -3.36
CA ALA A 17 20.52 10.73 -2.25
C ALA A 17 19.41 9.88 -2.85
N ALA A 18 19.63 8.58 -2.95
CA ALA A 18 18.56 7.64 -3.09
C ALA A 18 17.69 7.88 -1.86
N TYR A 19 16.61 8.63 -2.05
CA TYR A 19 15.51 8.72 -1.11
C TYR A 19 14.87 7.32 -1.06
N ALA A 20 15.55 6.40 -0.38
CA ALA A 20 14.98 5.16 0.13
C ALA A 20 14.53 5.40 1.58
N ALA A 21 13.89 6.54 1.80
CA ALA A 21 13.06 6.77 2.97
C ALA A 21 11.63 6.49 2.51
N ASP A 22 11.10 5.35 2.91
CA ASP A 22 9.68 5.08 3.18
C ASP A 22 8.75 6.21 2.66
N GLN A 23 8.45 6.20 1.36
CA GLN A 23 7.50 7.15 0.80
C GLN A 23 6.11 6.59 1.13
N LYS A 24 5.66 6.84 2.37
CA LYS A 24 4.31 6.52 2.80
C LYS A 24 3.33 7.06 1.76
N MET A 25 2.52 6.18 1.18
CA MET A 25 1.62 6.53 0.09
C MET A 25 0.64 7.60 0.56
N ALA A 26 0.47 8.65 -0.23
CA ALA A 26 -0.45 9.72 0.11
C ALA A 26 -1.90 9.27 -0.07
N ALA A 27 -2.83 9.80 0.74
CA ALA A 27 -4.25 9.46 0.69
C ALA A 27 -4.89 9.46 -0.73
N PRO A 28 -4.59 10.43 -1.64
CA PRO A 28 -5.13 10.39 -2.99
C PRO A 28 -4.66 9.20 -3.83
N ASP A 29 -3.42 8.75 -3.61
CA ASP A 29 -2.84 7.60 -4.33
C ASP A 29 -3.41 6.28 -3.79
N ILE A 30 -3.61 6.18 -2.46
CA ILE A 30 -4.31 5.05 -1.82
C ILE A 30 -5.70 4.89 -2.45
N LYS A 31 -6.48 5.98 -2.44
CA LYS A 31 -7.84 5.98 -3.00
C LYS A 31 -7.86 5.57 -4.47
N LYS A 32 -7.01 6.20 -5.28
CA LYS A 32 -6.89 5.92 -6.71
C LYS A 32 -6.58 4.44 -6.97
N ASN A 33 -5.61 3.88 -6.25
CA ASN A 33 -5.13 2.52 -6.50
C ASN A 33 -6.12 1.46 -6.02
N LEU A 34 -6.82 1.68 -4.91
CA LEU A 34 -7.89 0.80 -4.44
C LEU A 34 -9.12 0.86 -5.36
N GLU A 35 -9.60 2.07 -5.71
CA GLU A 35 -10.78 2.25 -6.57
C GLU A 35 -10.55 1.78 -8.01
N ALA A 36 -9.29 1.69 -8.48
CA ALA A 36 -8.98 1.11 -9.78
C ALA A 36 -9.48 -0.34 -9.91
N ALA A 37 -9.49 -1.11 -8.81
CA ALA A 37 -10.05 -2.46 -8.80
C ALA A 37 -11.56 -2.48 -9.12
N ALA A 38 -12.31 -1.42 -8.79
CA ALA A 38 -13.75 -1.33 -9.03
C ALA A 38 -14.12 -1.24 -10.52
N SER A 39 -13.15 -0.96 -11.40
CA SER A 39 -13.36 -0.85 -12.85
C SER A 39 -13.08 -2.16 -13.59
N ASP A 40 -12.53 -3.17 -12.93
CA ASP A 40 -12.21 -4.48 -13.52
C ASP A 40 -13.07 -5.58 -12.88
N PRO A 41 -13.94 -6.27 -13.65
CA PRO A 41 -14.82 -7.31 -13.10
C PRO A 41 -14.09 -8.49 -12.45
N ALA A 42 -12.90 -8.85 -12.93
CA ALA A 42 -12.09 -9.91 -12.33
C ALA A 42 -11.52 -9.46 -10.98
N LYS A 43 -11.06 -8.21 -10.89
CA LYS A 43 -10.58 -7.62 -9.63
C LYS A 43 -11.70 -7.42 -8.63
N VAL A 44 -12.87 -6.94 -9.04
CA VAL A 44 -14.07 -6.88 -8.18
C VAL A 44 -14.38 -8.26 -7.62
N LYS A 45 -14.42 -9.29 -8.46
CA LYS A 45 -14.69 -10.66 -8.00
C LYS A 45 -13.62 -11.16 -7.02
N ALA A 46 -12.35 -10.88 -7.26
CA ALA A 46 -11.26 -11.25 -6.37
C ALA A 46 -11.39 -10.54 -5.01
N TYR A 47 -11.65 -9.23 -5.03
CA TYR A 47 -11.89 -8.43 -3.82
C TYR A 47 -13.06 -8.99 -3.01
N CYS A 48 -14.20 -9.28 -3.64
CA CYS A 48 -15.36 -9.81 -2.91
C CYS A 48 -15.09 -11.20 -2.32
N SER A 49 -14.27 -12.02 -2.98
CA SER A 49 -13.88 -13.33 -2.46
C SER A 49 -12.92 -13.18 -1.27
N MET A 50 -11.99 -12.23 -1.35
CA MET A 50 -11.07 -11.85 -0.27
C MET A 50 -11.82 -11.32 0.95
N SER A 51 -12.72 -10.35 0.76
CA SER A 51 -13.55 -9.76 1.81
C SER A 51 -14.36 -10.85 2.53
N LYS A 52 -15.05 -11.71 1.79
CA LYS A 52 -15.77 -12.85 2.37
C LYS A 52 -14.85 -13.78 3.16
N LYS A 53 -13.64 -14.03 2.65
CA LYS A 53 -12.66 -14.89 3.32
C LYS A 53 -12.18 -14.26 4.63
N MET A 54 -11.90 -12.96 4.63
CA MET A 54 -11.53 -12.21 5.83
C MET A 54 -12.66 -12.23 6.87
N ASP A 55 -13.92 -12.10 6.45
CA ASP A 55 -15.09 -12.23 7.33
C ASP A 55 -15.22 -13.65 7.93
N GLU A 56 -14.96 -14.70 7.15
CA GLU A 56 -14.99 -16.10 7.61
C GLU A 56 -13.87 -16.41 8.62
N ILE A 57 -12.71 -15.75 8.46
CA ILE A 57 -11.56 -15.85 9.36
C ILE A 57 -11.86 -15.11 10.67
N GLY A 58 -12.34 -13.86 10.58
CA GLY A 58 -12.54 -12.97 11.72
C GLY A 58 -11.22 -12.66 12.44
N ASP A 59 -11.26 -12.51 13.76
CA ASP A 59 -10.08 -12.23 14.60
C ASP A 59 -9.26 -13.49 14.96
N ASP A 60 -9.43 -14.61 14.23
CA ASP A 60 -8.73 -15.87 14.49
C ASP A 60 -7.40 -15.94 13.75
N GLU A 61 -6.32 -15.58 14.45
CA GLU A 61 -4.95 -15.59 13.93
C GLU A 61 -4.54 -16.93 13.30
N LYS A 62 -5.01 -18.07 13.82
CA LYS A 62 -4.65 -19.39 13.27
C LYS A 62 -5.34 -19.64 11.94
N LYS A 63 -6.58 -19.17 11.79
CA LYS A 63 -7.28 -19.23 10.50
C LYS A 63 -6.68 -18.25 9.50
N ALA A 64 -6.23 -17.08 9.95
CA ALA A 64 -5.54 -16.11 9.10
C ALA A 64 -4.25 -16.72 8.54
N GLU A 65 -3.42 -17.33 9.40
CA GLU A 65 -2.19 -18.03 8.99
C GLU A 65 -2.49 -19.17 7.99
N ALA A 66 -3.51 -19.99 8.27
CA ALA A 66 -3.91 -21.08 7.39
C ALA A 66 -4.49 -20.63 6.04
N ALA A 67 -4.99 -19.40 5.96
CA ALA A 67 -5.55 -18.79 4.76
C ALA A 67 -4.57 -17.87 4.02
N GLY A 68 -3.35 -17.70 4.51
CA GLY A 68 -2.36 -16.77 3.96
C GLY A 68 -2.16 -16.93 2.45
N ASP A 69 -1.88 -18.15 1.99
CA ASP A 69 -1.70 -18.44 0.55
C ASP A 69 -2.93 -18.07 -0.30
N GLU A 70 -4.14 -18.23 0.27
CA GLU A 70 -5.39 -17.89 -0.41
C GLU A 70 -5.57 -16.36 -0.49
N ILE A 71 -5.29 -15.66 0.61
CA ILE A 71 -5.32 -14.19 0.70
C ILE A 71 -4.30 -13.57 -0.26
N ASP A 72 -3.07 -14.06 -0.26
CA ASP A 72 -2.01 -13.64 -1.19
C ASP A 72 -2.40 -13.89 -2.65
N GLY A 73 -3.13 -14.98 -2.92
CA GLY A 73 -3.69 -15.27 -4.24
C GLY A 73 -4.69 -14.21 -4.71
N TYR A 74 -5.51 -13.67 -3.81
CA TYR A 74 -6.39 -12.56 -4.12
C TYR A 74 -5.62 -11.28 -4.40
N PHE A 75 -4.63 -10.92 -3.57
CA PHE A 75 -3.79 -9.73 -3.78
C PHE A 75 -3.04 -9.77 -5.12
N LYS A 76 -2.49 -10.93 -5.52
CA LYS A 76 -1.90 -11.11 -6.86
C LYS A 76 -2.88 -10.83 -8.00
N THR A 77 -4.16 -11.14 -7.81
CA THR A 77 -5.20 -10.85 -8.82
C THR A 77 -5.58 -9.37 -8.82
N LEU A 78 -5.60 -8.74 -7.65
CA LEU A 78 -5.88 -7.31 -7.47
C LEU A 78 -4.73 -6.44 -8.02
N GLY A 79 -3.50 -6.93 -7.89
CA GLY A 79 -2.27 -6.39 -8.43
C GLY A 79 -1.50 -5.52 -7.43
N ASP A 80 -0.21 -5.36 -7.69
CA ASP A 80 0.75 -4.70 -6.80
C ASP A 80 0.34 -3.29 -6.37
N ASP A 81 -0.24 -2.47 -7.27
CA ASP A 81 -0.70 -1.13 -6.92
C ASP A 81 -1.81 -1.16 -5.84
N PHE A 82 -2.70 -2.15 -5.91
CA PHE A 82 -3.75 -2.35 -4.93
C PHE A 82 -3.18 -2.83 -3.60
N GLU A 83 -2.30 -3.83 -3.63
CA GLU A 83 -1.65 -4.40 -2.44
C GLU A 83 -0.87 -3.32 -1.68
N ASN A 84 -0.02 -2.55 -2.37
CA ASN A 84 0.72 -1.46 -1.75
C ASN A 84 -0.21 -0.39 -1.15
N ALA A 85 -1.35 -0.11 -1.79
CA ALA A 85 -2.31 0.89 -1.30
C ALA A 85 -3.11 0.38 -0.10
N TRP A 86 -3.46 -0.91 -0.11
CA TRP A 86 -4.07 -1.60 1.00
C TRP A 86 -3.16 -1.57 2.22
N ASP A 87 -1.89 -1.96 2.06
CA ASP A 87 -0.90 -1.94 3.15
C ASP A 87 -0.68 -0.54 3.70
N ALA A 88 -0.51 0.46 2.82
CA ALA A 88 -0.34 1.85 3.25
C ALA A 88 -1.57 2.40 3.99
N GLY A 89 -2.78 1.97 3.59
CA GLY A 89 -4.04 2.31 4.25
C GLY A 89 -4.18 1.65 5.62
N GLN A 90 -3.83 0.37 5.74
CA GLN A 90 -3.86 -0.38 7.00
C GLN A 90 -2.80 0.12 7.99
N ASP A 91 -1.63 0.53 7.50
CA ASP A 91 -0.55 1.12 8.31
C ASP A 91 -0.78 2.61 8.61
N ALA A 92 -1.89 3.20 8.13
CA ALA A 92 -2.23 4.59 8.40
C ALA A 92 -2.63 4.77 9.87
N ALA A 93 -2.33 5.95 10.43
CA ALA A 93 -2.78 6.26 11.77
C ALA A 93 -4.30 6.49 11.77
N ASP A 94 -5.00 6.00 12.80
CA ASP A 94 -6.44 6.22 12.97
C ASP A 94 -6.81 7.71 12.86
N GLY A 95 -7.83 8.02 12.07
CA GLY A 95 -8.29 9.39 11.82
C GLY A 95 -7.41 10.22 10.88
N SER A 96 -6.36 9.63 10.29
CA SER A 96 -5.59 10.28 9.22
C SER A 96 -6.36 10.33 7.89
N PRO A 97 -5.95 11.22 6.97
CA PRO A 97 -6.46 11.22 5.60
C PRO A 97 -6.28 9.87 4.89
N GLU A 98 -5.16 9.18 5.14
CA GLU A 98 -4.85 7.87 4.54
C GLU A 98 -5.81 6.78 5.03
N ALA A 99 -6.07 6.72 6.34
CA ALA A 99 -7.06 5.80 6.91
C ALA A 99 -8.47 6.08 6.36
N THR A 100 -8.83 7.36 6.25
CA THR A 100 -10.11 7.76 5.65
C THR A 100 -10.22 7.34 4.17
N ALA A 101 -9.13 7.49 3.40
CA ALA A 101 -9.09 7.08 2.01
C ALA A 101 -9.24 5.56 1.85
N MET A 102 -8.63 4.78 2.74
CA MET A 102 -8.81 3.34 2.83
C MET A 102 -10.28 2.99 3.09
N ASP A 103 -10.87 3.53 4.17
CA ASP A 103 -12.26 3.27 4.56
C ASP A 103 -13.25 3.59 3.44
N GLU A 104 -13.12 4.76 2.80
CA GLU A 104 -13.98 5.15 1.68
C GLU A 104 -13.86 4.20 0.48
N SER A 105 -12.63 3.77 0.17
CA SER A 105 -12.36 2.90 -0.97
C SER A 105 -12.86 1.48 -0.74
N VAL A 106 -12.64 0.94 0.47
CA VAL A 106 -13.16 -0.36 0.92
C VAL A 106 -14.68 -0.35 0.86
N ALA A 107 -15.34 0.68 1.40
CA ALA A 107 -16.79 0.81 1.34
C ALA A 107 -17.31 0.88 -0.11
N ALA A 108 -16.58 1.56 -1.01
CA ALA A 108 -16.93 1.63 -2.43
C ALA A 108 -16.78 0.28 -3.14
N LEU A 109 -15.77 -0.51 -2.80
CA LEU A 109 -15.55 -1.87 -3.33
C LEU A 109 -16.58 -2.86 -2.75
N ASP A 110 -16.87 -2.81 -1.46
CA ASP A 110 -17.90 -3.63 -0.81
C ASP A 110 -19.29 -3.39 -1.42
N ALA A 111 -19.59 -2.15 -1.80
CA ALA A 111 -20.83 -1.83 -2.50
C ALA A 111 -20.98 -2.57 -3.85
N LYS A 112 -19.88 -3.06 -4.44
CA LYS A 112 -19.87 -3.88 -5.66
C LYS A 112 -20.04 -5.38 -5.40
N CYS A 113 -19.90 -5.84 -4.17
CA CYS A 113 -19.96 -7.26 -3.81
C CYS A 113 -21.37 -7.82 -3.57
N LYS A 114 -22.39 -7.09 -4.04
CA LYS A 114 -23.80 -7.45 -3.92
C LYS A 114 -24.29 -8.34 -5.06
#